data_AF-A0A0S7YAH3-F1
#
_entry.id   AF-A0A0S7YAH3-F1
#
_cell.length_a   1.000
_cell.length_b   1.000
_cell.length_c   1.000
_cell.angle_alpha   90.00
_cell.angle_beta   90.00
_cell.angle_gamma   90.00
#
_symmetry.space_group_name_H-M   'P 1'
#
loop_
_entity.id
_entity.type
_entity.pdbx_description
1 polymer ?
#
loop_
_entity_poly.entity_id
_entity_poly.type
_entity_poly.pdbx_seq_one_letter_code
_entity_poly.pdbx_strand_id
1 'polypeptide(L)'
;MIDVNKIKKIRETYGLIRKLSAINGPNVNEALLDRVIYNSETLPPLGKEYWWFLFFGQGEEKPAQVMLMIFRKHGKKMLFNDKEIILRNLGKNKFQAVTTGWVYDGKRLHDLGDTNAITEIQAKSIFSEISGQEMTFSGSFPNYRLKIDDAINLNIRKTKHFHNKEAFGAFMPPFGAGCVNIYSEVDGVVLGKRFRGTGHLQKVVGVTMLGPWHWGRVLFQNSAMVRFFCIKIGENSRKYFHSSLDFYDYKNGEIIKFNNPRLKISKRKGDTLLWIVEGRDNDKDFKIVLETYTRKQFIARGGGSLVYNEYAVIPKELNLKSKGRLITLDDVGNGVGTFEDVYW
;
A
#
# COMPACT_ATOMS: atom_id res chain seq x y z
N MET A 1 1.54 34.22 17.38
CA MET A 1 2.92 34.21 16.86
C MET A 1 3.07 33.00 15.94
N ILE A 2 3.32 33.21 14.65
CA ILE A 2 3.46 32.11 13.69
C ILE A 2 4.89 31.55 13.79
N ASP A 3 5.02 30.28 14.14
CA ASP A 3 6.32 29.59 14.18
C ASP A 3 6.91 29.48 12.76
N VAL A 4 7.89 30.33 12.45
CA VAL A 4 8.58 30.42 11.16
C VAL A 4 9.23 29.07 10.79
N ASN A 5 9.74 28.32 11.77
CA ASN A 5 10.33 27.02 11.54
C ASN A 5 9.28 25.98 11.11
N LYS A 6 8.08 26.05 11.68
CA LYS A 6 6.98 25.17 11.29
C LYS A 6 6.51 25.44 9.85
N ILE A 7 6.42 26.70 9.44
CA ILE A 7 6.08 27.06 8.04
C ILE A 7 7.12 26.51 7.07
N LYS A 8 8.41 26.68 7.38
CA LYS A 8 9.49 26.16 6.53
C LYS A 8 9.35 24.65 6.32
N LYS A 9 9.13 23.89 7.40
CA LYS A 9 8.96 22.44 7.32
C LYS A 9 7.70 22.01 6.55
N ILE A 10 6.60 22.75 6.66
CA ILE A 10 5.40 22.49 5.84
C ILE A 10 5.71 22.72 4.35
N ARG A 11 6.46 23.77 4.01
CA ARG A 11 6.90 24.01 2.62
C ARG A 11 7.80 22.88 2.12
N GLU A 12 8.66 22.32 2.97
CA GLU A 12 9.48 21.14 2.65
C GLU A 12 8.61 19.92 2.35
N THR A 13 7.56 19.65 3.15
CA THR A 13 6.58 18.58 2.88
C THR A 13 5.92 18.75 1.51
N TYR A 14 5.46 19.95 1.18
CA TYR A 14 4.88 20.23 -0.14
C TYR A 14 5.91 20.11 -1.27
N GLY A 15 7.14 20.56 -1.03
CA GLY A 15 8.26 20.40 -1.96
C GLY A 15 8.56 18.93 -2.27
N LEU A 16 8.48 18.05 -1.26
CA LEU A 16 8.59 16.62 -1.45
C LEU A 16 7.46 16.07 -2.32
N ILE A 17 6.19 16.38 -1.98
CA ILE A 17 5.02 15.90 -2.74
C ILE A 17 5.14 16.30 -4.21
N ARG A 18 5.50 17.56 -4.48
CA ARG A 18 5.75 18.05 -5.85
C ARG A 18 6.88 17.28 -6.53
N LYS A 19 7.99 17.01 -5.83
CA LYS A 19 9.12 16.26 -6.39
C LYS A 19 8.74 14.82 -6.75
N LEU A 20 7.99 14.13 -5.89
CA LEU A 20 7.55 12.75 -6.16
C LEU A 20 6.54 12.71 -7.32
N SER A 21 5.61 13.67 -7.37
CA SER A 21 4.66 13.82 -8.46
C SER A 21 5.32 14.14 -9.81
N ALA A 22 6.44 14.88 -9.81
CA ALA A 22 7.19 15.17 -11.03
C ALA A 22 7.98 13.96 -11.57
N ILE A 23 8.36 12.99 -10.72
CA ILE A 23 9.07 11.78 -11.17
C ILE A 23 8.09 10.80 -11.83
N ASN A 24 6.97 10.52 -11.15
CA ASN A 24 5.87 9.66 -11.62
C ASN A 24 6.31 8.44 -12.46
N GLY A 25 7.12 7.56 -11.87
CA GLY A 25 7.69 6.40 -12.56
C GLY A 25 8.90 5.77 -11.85
N PRO A 26 9.65 4.88 -12.55
CA PRO A 26 10.78 4.14 -12.01
C PRO A 26 12.01 4.97 -11.64
N ASN A 27 12.14 6.18 -12.20
CA ASN A 27 13.39 6.96 -12.19
C ASN A 27 13.66 7.67 -10.85
N VAL A 28 13.17 7.11 -9.74
CA VAL A 28 13.46 7.61 -8.40
C VAL A 28 14.87 7.16 -7.97
N ASN A 29 15.71 8.12 -7.62
CA ASN A 29 17.06 7.81 -7.14
C ASN A 29 17.03 7.26 -5.70
N GLU A 30 18.07 6.51 -5.35
CA GLU A 30 18.14 5.75 -4.09
C GLU A 30 18.25 6.67 -2.87
N ALA A 31 18.97 7.80 -2.99
CA ALA A 31 19.06 8.79 -1.94
C ALA A 31 17.69 9.40 -1.59
N LEU A 32 16.84 9.65 -2.59
CA LEU A 32 15.49 10.15 -2.37
C LEU A 32 14.58 9.08 -1.77
N LEU A 33 14.71 7.82 -2.20
CA LEU A 33 14.00 6.69 -1.60
C LEU A 33 14.32 6.57 -0.11
N ASP A 34 15.60 6.47 0.24
CA ASP A 34 16.04 6.34 1.63
C ASP A 34 15.60 7.57 2.44
N ARG A 35 15.69 8.79 1.87
CA ARG A 35 15.20 10.02 2.50
C ARG A 35 13.71 9.95 2.82
N VAL A 36 12.90 9.39 1.93
CA VAL A 36 11.44 9.29 2.12
C VAL A 36 11.08 8.20 3.12
N ILE A 37 11.73 7.04 3.03
CA ILE A 37 11.51 5.91 3.94
C ILE A 37 11.91 6.27 5.38
N TYR A 38 13.07 6.91 5.56
CA TYR A 38 13.65 7.20 6.88
C TYR A 38 13.50 8.66 7.34
N ASN A 39 12.45 9.36 6.92
CA ASN A 39 12.05 10.63 7.54
C ASN A 39 10.56 10.68 7.81
N SER A 40 10.23 11.48 8.82
CA SER A 40 8.86 11.87 9.13
C SER A 40 8.61 13.31 8.69
N GLU A 41 7.51 13.55 7.98
CA GLU A 41 7.20 14.88 7.45
C GLU A 41 6.47 15.79 8.44
N THR A 42 6.61 17.11 8.30
CA THR A 42 5.74 18.02 9.07
C THR A 42 4.39 18.12 8.38
N LEU A 43 3.38 17.47 8.96
CA LEU A 43 2.05 17.36 8.36
C LEU A 43 1.27 18.70 8.44
N PRO A 44 0.95 19.33 7.30
CA PRO A 44 0.02 20.46 7.28
C PRO A 44 -1.40 20.01 7.65
N PRO A 45 -2.38 20.92 7.80
CA PRO A 45 -3.78 20.55 7.92
C PRO A 45 -4.18 19.54 6.82
N LEU A 46 -4.98 18.53 7.19
CA LEU A 46 -5.33 17.37 6.34
C LEU A 46 -4.18 16.42 5.98
N GLY A 47 -2.96 16.74 6.42
CA GLY A 47 -1.75 15.94 6.22
C GLY A 47 -1.85 14.55 6.84
N LYS A 48 -1.34 13.56 6.14
CA LYS A 48 -1.30 12.15 6.53
C LYS A 48 0.02 11.54 6.10
N GLU A 49 0.44 10.55 6.87
CA GLU A 49 1.63 9.78 6.60
C GLU A 49 1.38 8.34 6.96
N TYR A 50 1.80 7.43 6.09
CA TYR A 50 1.86 6.02 6.44
C TYR A 50 3.01 5.27 5.79
N TRP A 51 3.51 4.29 6.53
CA TRP A 51 4.37 3.22 6.03
C TRP A 51 3.54 1.96 5.94
N TRP A 52 3.59 1.32 4.79
CA TRP A 52 2.84 0.11 4.48
C TRP A 52 3.83 -1.00 4.13
N PHE A 53 3.73 -2.14 4.81
CA PHE A 53 4.56 -3.31 4.56
C PHE A 53 3.64 -4.45 4.16
N LEU A 54 3.63 -4.83 2.87
CA LEU A 54 2.87 -5.96 2.35
C LEU A 54 3.82 -7.05 1.91
N PHE A 55 3.59 -8.27 2.39
CA PHE A 55 4.35 -9.45 1.96
C PHE A 55 3.40 -10.56 1.54
N PHE A 56 3.66 -11.12 0.36
CA PHE A 56 2.85 -12.15 -0.26
C PHE A 56 3.66 -13.43 -0.38
N GLY A 57 3.21 -14.49 0.29
CA GLY A 57 3.77 -15.84 0.19
C GLY A 57 3.56 -16.45 -1.19
N GLN A 58 4.31 -17.51 -1.48
CA GLN A 58 4.23 -18.24 -2.75
C GLN A 58 3.98 -19.72 -2.52
N GLY A 59 3.35 -20.38 -3.50
CA GLY A 59 3.32 -21.84 -3.62
C GLY A 59 2.09 -22.55 -3.04
N GLU A 60 1.18 -21.84 -2.38
CA GLU A 60 -0.07 -22.40 -1.85
C GLU A 60 -1.29 -21.84 -2.60
N GLU A 61 -2.43 -22.55 -2.54
CA GLU A 61 -3.69 -22.08 -3.14
C GLU A 61 -4.19 -20.78 -2.50
N LYS A 62 -4.08 -20.70 -1.17
CA LYS A 62 -4.33 -19.50 -0.36
C LYS A 62 -3.02 -19.12 0.33
N PRO A 63 -2.15 -18.34 -0.32
CA PRO A 63 -0.82 -18.07 0.19
C PRO A 63 -0.86 -17.25 1.48
N ALA A 64 0.13 -17.49 2.35
CA ALA A 64 0.34 -16.64 3.52
C ALA A 64 0.53 -15.18 3.10
N GLN A 65 -0.02 -14.24 3.87
CA GLN A 65 0.10 -12.81 3.59
C GLN A 65 0.30 -12.04 4.88
N VAL A 66 1.15 -11.03 4.85
CA VAL A 66 1.44 -10.15 5.98
C VAL A 66 1.16 -8.72 5.57
N MET A 67 0.43 -7.99 6.41
CA MET A 67 0.28 -6.54 6.31
C MET A 67 0.68 -5.89 7.63
N LEU A 68 1.54 -4.89 7.57
CA LEU A 68 1.82 -4.00 8.69
C LEU A 68 1.67 -2.55 8.26
N MET A 69 1.22 -1.70 9.18
CA MET A 69 1.05 -0.28 8.94
C MET A 69 1.55 0.54 10.12
N ILE A 70 2.27 1.62 9.83
CA ILE A 70 2.50 2.75 10.75
C ILE A 70 1.75 3.94 10.16
N PHE A 71 0.74 4.45 10.85
CA PHE A 71 -0.12 5.54 10.36
C PHE A 71 -0.21 6.71 11.34
N ARG A 72 -0.07 7.92 10.80
CA ARG A 72 -0.38 9.16 11.54
C ARG A 72 -1.03 10.20 10.64
N LYS A 73 -1.68 11.17 11.27
CA LYS A 73 -2.27 12.32 10.59
C LYS A 73 -2.07 13.60 11.38
N HIS A 74 -2.33 14.72 10.73
CA HIS A 74 -2.48 16.01 11.40
C HIS A 74 -3.63 15.95 12.43
N GLY A 75 -3.41 16.59 13.57
CA GLY A 75 -4.34 16.62 14.70
C GLY A 75 -3.71 16.03 15.97
N LYS A 76 -4.44 16.12 17.08
CA LYS A 76 -3.95 15.67 18.40
C LYS A 76 -4.34 14.23 18.74
N LYS A 77 -5.44 13.75 18.15
CA LYS A 77 -5.99 12.42 18.40
C LYS A 77 -6.85 11.90 17.26
N MET A 78 -7.20 10.62 17.35
CA MET A 78 -8.19 9.94 16.53
C MET A 78 -8.75 8.73 17.26
N LEU A 79 -9.86 8.19 16.79
CA LEU A 79 -10.28 6.83 17.13
C LEU A 79 -9.81 5.89 16.02
N PHE A 80 -9.21 4.77 16.38
CA PHE A 80 -8.83 3.70 15.47
C PHE A 80 -9.34 2.38 16.06
N ASN A 81 -10.23 1.68 15.35
CA ASN A 81 -10.96 0.51 15.85
C ASN A 81 -11.55 0.76 17.25
N ASP A 82 -12.24 1.90 17.40
CA ASP A 82 -12.85 2.40 18.64
C ASP A 82 -11.88 2.68 19.80
N LYS A 83 -10.57 2.54 19.60
CA LYS A 83 -9.52 2.94 20.56
C LYS A 83 -9.09 4.37 20.34
N GLU A 84 -8.95 5.16 21.41
CA GLU A 84 -8.37 6.49 21.32
C GLU A 84 -6.84 6.40 21.09
N ILE A 85 -6.40 7.03 20.00
CA ILE A 85 -4.99 7.13 19.61
C ILE A 85 -4.58 8.59 19.73
N ILE A 86 -3.50 8.82 20.47
CA ILE A 86 -2.91 10.15 20.65
C ILE A 86 -1.83 10.36 19.59
N LEU A 87 -1.89 11.49 18.89
CA LEU A 87 -0.99 11.84 17.80
C LEU A 87 -0.10 13.01 18.24
N ARG A 88 1.04 12.70 18.85
CA ARG A 88 2.04 13.68 19.29
C ARG A 88 3.26 13.67 18.41
N ASN A 89 3.79 14.86 18.15
CA ASN A 89 5.15 15.02 17.66
C ASN A 89 6.08 15.17 18.87
N LEU A 90 7.03 14.25 19.04
CA LEU A 90 7.93 14.18 20.19
C LEU A 90 9.35 14.66 19.84
N GLY A 91 9.59 15.06 18.59
CA GLY A 91 10.89 15.51 18.12
C GLY A 91 11.08 15.24 16.64
N LYS A 92 12.26 15.60 16.11
CA LYS A 92 12.62 15.20 14.75
C LYS A 92 12.61 13.68 14.67
N ASN A 93 11.81 13.13 13.76
CA ASN A 93 11.74 11.69 13.52
C ASN A 93 11.29 10.84 14.72
N LYS A 94 10.63 11.45 15.72
CA LYS A 94 10.04 10.75 16.87
C LYS A 94 8.61 11.22 17.09
N PHE A 95 7.65 10.30 17.07
CA PHE A 95 6.23 10.64 17.10
C PHE A 95 5.36 9.49 17.58
N GLN A 96 4.14 9.79 18.04
CA GLN A 96 3.12 8.77 18.29
C GLN A 96 2.28 8.54 17.04
N ALA A 97 2.01 7.27 16.75
CA ALA A 97 1.28 6.82 15.59
C ALA A 97 0.44 5.58 15.93
N VAL A 98 -0.54 5.28 15.07
CA VAL A 98 -1.13 3.96 15.03
C VAL A 98 -0.10 3.00 14.45
N THR A 99 0.11 1.89 15.11
CA THR A 99 0.76 0.71 14.54
C THR A 99 -0.18 -0.46 14.61
N THR A 100 -0.29 -1.20 13.50
CA THR A 100 -1.20 -2.34 13.40
C THR A 100 -0.70 -3.29 12.33
N GLY A 101 -1.23 -4.52 12.35
CA GLY A 101 -0.94 -5.49 11.32
C GLY A 101 -1.76 -6.76 11.47
N TRP A 102 -1.69 -7.59 10.45
CA TRP A 102 -2.28 -8.92 10.45
C TRP A 102 -1.45 -9.88 9.62
N VAL A 103 -1.58 -11.17 9.93
CA VAL A 103 -0.96 -12.28 9.20
C VAL A 103 -2.03 -13.28 8.84
N TYR A 104 -2.22 -13.55 7.56
CA TYR A 104 -2.88 -14.77 7.11
C TYR A 104 -1.85 -15.87 6.97
N ASP A 105 -2.04 -17.00 7.65
CA ASP A 105 -1.04 -18.08 7.72
C ASP A 105 -1.28 -19.25 6.76
N GLY A 106 -2.12 -19.03 5.74
CA GLY A 106 -2.62 -20.07 4.83
C GLY A 106 -3.92 -20.73 5.30
N LYS A 107 -4.33 -20.51 6.56
CA LYS A 107 -5.53 -21.11 7.15
C LYS A 107 -6.45 -20.08 7.76
N ARG A 108 -5.91 -19.18 8.60
CA ARG A 108 -6.68 -18.16 9.32
C ARG A 108 -5.93 -16.84 9.39
N LEU A 109 -6.67 -15.77 9.66
CA LEU A 109 -6.12 -14.45 9.94
C LEU A 109 -5.78 -14.35 11.43
N HIS A 110 -4.55 -13.98 11.71
CA HIS A 110 -4.03 -13.62 13.03
C HIS A 110 -3.90 -12.09 13.06
N ASP A 111 -4.68 -11.47 13.92
CA ASP A 111 -4.61 -10.03 14.17
C ASP A 111 -3.43 -9.73 15.10
N LEU A 112 -2.51 -8.86 14.69
CA LEU A 112 -1.41 -8.42 15.54
C LEU A 112 -1.84 -7.30 16.49
N GLY A 113 -3.05 -6.75 16.30
CA GLY A 113 -3.65 -5.72 17.14
C GLY A 113 -3.22 -4.31 16.80
N ASP A 114 -3.91 -3.34 17.40
CA ASP A 114 -3.69 -1.90 17.18
C ASP A 114 -3.09 -1.25 18.41
N THR A 115 -2.02 -0.49 18.21
CA THR A 115 -1.23 0.15 19.28
C THR A 115 -1.02 1.64 19.00
N ASN A 116 -1.04 2.45 20.07
CA ASN A 116 -0.64 3.85 20.04
C ASN A 116 0.87 3.95 20.35
N ALA A 117 1.70 3.50 19.42
CA ALA A 117 3.13 3.34 19.64
C ALA A 117 3.90 4.66 19.45
N ILE A 118 4.99 4.81 20.20
CA ILE A 118 6.03 5.78 19.89
C ILE A 118 6.88 5.17 18.77
N THR A 119 6.85 5.80 17.60
CA THR A 119 7.73 5.47 16.48
C THR A 119 8.93 6.41 16.47
N GLU A 120 10.12 5.85 16.33
CA GLU A 120 11.37 6.59 16.24
C GLU A 120 12.17 6.16 15.00
N ILE A 121 12.64 7.14 14.22
CA ILE A 121 13.43 6.89 13.02
C ILE A 121 14.86 7.41 13.25
N GLN A 122 15.82 6.50 13.26
CA GLN A 122 17.23 6.80 13.46
C GLN A 122 18.04 6.29 12.27
N ALA A 123 18.74 7.20 11.58
CA ALA A 123 19.55 6.90 10.40
C ALA A 123 18.80 6.06 9.34
N LYS A 124 19.02 4.74 9.35
CA LYS A 124 18.47 3.75 8.42
C LYS A 124 17.64 2.69 9.14
N SER A 125 16.99 3.08 10.23
CA SER A 125 16.15 2.23 11.06
C SER A 125 14.89 2.96 11.52
N ILE A 126 13.79 2.22 11.60
CA ILE A 126 12.51 2.60 12.20
C ILE A 126 12.26 1.63 13.36
N PHE A 127 12.07 2.18 14.55
CA PHE A 127 11.72 1.47 15.77
C PHE A 127 10.29 1.83 16.17
N SER A 128 9.50 0.83 16.52
CA SER A 128 8.12 0.99 16.98
C SER A 128 7.67 -0.26 17.74
N GLU A 129 6.37 -0.40 17.97
CA GLU A 129 5.79 -1.54 18.69
C GLU A 129 4.45 -1.93 18.06
N ILE A 130 4.10 -3.22 18.10
CA ILE A 130 2.74 -3.71 17.80
C ILE A 130 2.30 -4.64 18.93
N SER A 131 1.37 -4.15 19.75
CA SER A 131 0.71 -4.87 20.85
C SER A 131 1.71 -5.50 21.83
N GLY A 132 2.64 -4.69 22.34
CA GLY A 132 3.71 -5.14 23.24
C GLY A 132 4.93 -5.72 22.55
N GLN A 133 4.88 -5.96 21.23
CA GLN A 133 6.00 -6.57 20.49
C GLN A 133 6.88 -5.51 19.82
N GLU A 134 8.19 -5.59 20.00
CA GLU A 134 9.14 -4.64 19.41
C GLU A 134 9.21 -4.81 17.89
N MET A 135 8.96 -3.73 17.14
CA MET A 135 9.09 -3.67 15.69
C MET A 135 10.35 -2.90 15.30
N THR A 136 11.22 -3.53 14.53
CA THR A 136 12.37 -2.89 13.89
C THR A 136 12.34 -3.10 12.38
N PHE A 137 12.39 -2.02 11.62
CA PHE A 137 12.65 -2.03 10.17
C PHE A 137 13.95 -1.30 9.89
N SER A 138 14.89 -1.92 9.17
CA SER A 138 16.23 -1.38 8.97
C SER A 138 16.84 -1.73 7.62
N GLY A 139 17.91 -1.03 7.24
CA GLY A 139 18.66 -1.27 6.00
C GLY A 139 18.54 -0.12 5.00
N SER A 140 18.83 -0.38 3.73
CA SER A 140 18.67 0.62 2.66
C SER A 140 18.44 -0.05 1.34
N PHE A 141 17.87 0.68 0.38
CA PHE A 141 17.57 0.10 -0.92
C PHE A 141 18.83 -0.56 -1.53
N PRO A 142 18.74 -1.80 -2.04
CA PRO A 142 17.56 -2.67 -2.15
C PRO A 142 17.42 -3.73 -1.04
N ASN A 143 18.20 -3.63 0.04
CA ASN A 143 18.26 -4.65 1.10
C ASN A 143 17.75 -4.10 2.44
N TYR A 144 16.66 -4.68 2.93
CA TYR A 144 16.06 -4.33 4.21
C TYR A 144 15.86 -5.55 5.10
N ARG A 145 15.65 -5.29 6.38
CA ARG A 145 15.24 -6.29 7.36
C ARG A 145 14.08 -5.76 8.17
N LEU A 146 13.07 -6.61 8.36
CA LEU A 146 11.93 -6.34 9.22
C LEU A 146 11.88 -7.41 10.32
N LYS A 147 11.81 -6.98 11.57
CA LYS A 147 11.64 -7.86 12.74
C LYS A 147 10.47 -7.35 13.59
N ILE A 148 9.61 -8.26 14.04
CA ILE A 148 8.64 -8.06 15.13
C ILE A 148 8.83 -9.23 16.10
N ASP A 149 9.58 -8.98 17.18
CA ASP A 149 10.04 -9.99 18.14
C ASP A 149 10.30 -11.38 17.49
N ASP A 150 9.63 -12.41 17.99
CA ASP A 150 9.68 -13.78 17.48
C ASP A 150 8.58 -14.07 16.45
N ALA A 151 7.63 -13.14 16.26
CA ALA A 151 6.51 -13.32 15.37
C ALA A 151 6.92 -13.17 13.90
N ILE A 152 7.76 -12.19 13.56
CA ILE A 152 8.15 -11.91 12.16
C ILE A 152 9.64 -11.59 12.10
N ASN A 153 10.37 -12.24 11.20
CA ASN A 153 11.76 -11.93 10.90
C ASN A 153 12.01 -12.17 9.41
N LEU A 154 12.03 -11.08 8.64
CA LEU A 154 12.07 -11.09 7.19
C LEU A 154 13.31 -10.36 6.67
N ASN A 155 14.02 -11.00 5.75
CA ASN A 155 15.01 -10.39 4.87
C ASN A 155 14.33 -9.97 3.58
N ILE A 156 14.55 -8.72 3.18
CA ILE A 156 13.94 -8.12 2.00
C ILE A 156 15.06 -7.77 1.05
N ARG A 157 15.03 -8.30 -0.16
CA ARG A 157 16.11 -8.22 -1.13
C ARG A 157 15.61 -7.69 -2.47
N LYS A 158 16.55 -7.25 -3.30
CA LYS A 158 16.27 -6.84 -4.68
C LYS A 158 15.53 -7.95 -5.43
N THR A 159 14.40 -7.61 -6.07
CA THR A 159 13.76 -8.51 -7.03
C THR A 159 14.56 -8.60 -8.34
N LYS A 160 14.41 -9.72 -9.06
CA LYS A 160 14.94 -9.91 -10.41
C LYS A 160 14.23 -9.06 -11.48
N HIS A 161 13.08 -8.43 -11.16
CA HIS A 161 12.35 -7.60 -12.12
C HIS A 161 13.06 -6.27 -12.40
N PHE A 162 12.94 -5.78 -13.63
CA PHE A 162 13.52 -4.50 -14.03
C PHE A 162 12.89 -3.31 -13.29
N HIS A 163 11.62 -3.43 -12.88
CA HIS A 163 10.90 -2.42 -12.09
C HIS A 163 10.83 -2.84 -10.62
N ASN A 164 11.76 -2.34 -9.81
CA ASN A 164 11.85 -2.68 -8.38
C ASN A 164 11.62 -1.48 -7.44
N LYS A 165 11.38 -0.30 -8.02
CA LYS A 165 11.06 0.93 -7.30
C LYS A 165 10.30 1.89 -8.19
N GLU A 166 9.51 2.76 -7.58
CA GLU A 166 8.89 3.89 -8.26
C GLU A 166 8.54 5.00 -7.28
N ALA A 167 8.43 6.21 -7.81
CA ALA A 167 7.74 7.31 -7.16
C ALA A 167 6.46 7.62 -7.94
N PHE A 168 5.36 7.84 -7.23
CA PHE A 168 4.09 8.27 -7.82
C PHE A 168 3.55 9.45 -7.04
N GLY A 169 2.79 10.33 -7.70
CA GLY A 169 2.11 11.39 -6.98
C GLY A 169 1.27 12.28 -7.87
N ALA A 170 0.35 12.99 -7.21
CA ALA A 170 -0.44 14.05 -7.80
C ALA A 170 -0.31 15.30 -6.92
N PHE A 171 -0.15 16.47 -7.52
CA PHE A 171 -0.02 17.72 -6.78
C PHE A 171 -0.86 18.83 -7.42
N MET A 172 -1.86 19.29 -6.68
CA MET A 172 -2.77 20.38 -7.04
C MET A 172 -2.96 21.25 -5.79
N PRO A 173 -2.10 22.26 -5.57
CA PRO A 173 -2.10 23.07 -4.35
C PRO A 173 -3.52 23.56 -3.96
N PRO A 174 -3.91 23.49 -2.68
CA PRO A 174 -3.11 23.06 -1.52
C PRO A 174 -3.11 21.53 -1.29
N PHE A 175 -3.63 20.75 -2.23
CA PHE A 175 -3.77 19.30 -2.12
C PHE A 175 -2.68 18.53 -2.88
N GLY A 176 -2.43 17.31 -2.45
CA GLY A 176 -1.59 16.37 -3.19
C GLY A 176 -1.19 15.17 -2.37
N ALA A 177 -0.67 14.16 -3.04
CA ALA A 177 -0.08 12.99 -2.41
C ALA A 177 1.16 12.57 -3.20
N GLY A 178 2.20 12.17 -2.49
CA GLY A 178 3.39 11.56 -3.05
C GLY A 178 3.68 10.27 -2.32
N CYS A 179 4.06 9.25 -3.06
CA CYS A 179 4.49 7.98 -2.50
C CYS A 179 5.74 7.45 -3.20
N VAL A 180 6.43 6.58 -2.47
CA VAL A 180 7.45 5.69 -3.03
C VAL A 180 7.00 4.26 -2.81
N ASN A 181 7.16 3.42 -3.83
CA ASN A 181 6.96 1.99 -3.74
C ASN A 181 8.30 1.29 -3.98
N ILE A 182 8.56 0.24 -3.22
CA ILE A 182 9.69 -0.67 -3.41
C ILE A 182 9.11 -2.08 -3.56
N TYR A 183 9.58 -2.78 -4.58
CA TYR A 183 9.20 -4.15 -4.89
C TYR A 183 10.40 -5.07 -4.68
N SER A 184 10.19 -6.17 -3.97
CA SER A 184 11.28 -6.98 -3.43
C SER A 184 10.97 -8.47 -3.43
N GLU A 185 12.01 -9.29 -3.38
CA GLU A 185 11.92 -10.67 -2.93
C GLU A 185 12.06 -10.71 -1.40
N VAL A 186 11.36 -11.63 -0.75
CA VAL A 186 11.35 -11.73 0.71
C VAL A 186 11.50 -13.19 1.14
N ASP A 187 12.36 -13.40 2.13
CA ASP A 187 12.60 -14.68 2.79
C ASP A 187 12.69 -14.50 4.30
N GLY A 188 12.30 -15.51 5.08
CA GLY A 188 12.45 -15.46 6.54
C GLY A 188 11.46 -16.35 7.27
N VAL A 189 10.97 -15.85 8.40
CA VAL A 189 10.04 -16.54 9.29
C VAL A 189 8.86 -15.65 9.63
N VAL A 190 7.65 -16.21 9.59
CA VAL A 190 6.40 -15.59 10.00
C VAL A 190 5.62 -16.60 10.85
N LEU A 191 5.29 -16.22 12.09
CA LEU A 191 4.62 -17.04 13.09
C LEU A 191 5.27 -18.44 13.24
N GLY A 192 6.60 -18.48 13.34
CA GLY A 192 7.39 -19.71 13.45
C GLY A 192 7.50 -20.56 12.18
N LYS A 193 6.86 -20.17 11.07
CA LYS A 193 6.93 -20.88 9.79
C LYS A 193 7.84 -20.18 8.80
N ARG A 194 8.52 -20.96 7.95
CA ARG A 194 9.32 -20.41 6.86
C ARG A 194 8.42 -19.64 5.90
N PHE A 195 8.82 -18.42 5.58
CA PHE A 195 8.16 -17.55 4.63
C PHE A 195 9.07 -17.29 3.43
N ARG A 196 8.51 -17.38 2.22
CA ARG A 196 9.17 -16.98 0.98
C ARG A 196 8.14 -16.38 0.05
N GLY A 197 8.49 -15.25 -0.56
CA GLY A 197 7.66 -14.65 -1.59
C GLY A 197 8.11 -13.26 -1.98
N THR A 198 7.17 -12.33 -2.10
CA THR A 198 7.44 -10.97 -2.58
C THR A 198 6.98 -9.92 -1.60
N GLY A 199 7.62 -8.76 -1.64
CA GLY A 199 7.31 -7.61 -0.80
C GLY A 199 6.92 -6.39 -1.62
N HIS A 200 6.00 -5.61 -1.06
CA HIS A 200 5.66 -4.26 -1.48
C HIS A 200 5.76 -3.35 -0.25
N LEU A 201 6.83 -2.55 -0.23
CA LEU A 201 7.00 -1.51 0.77
C LEU A 201 6.52 -0.20 0.18
N GLN A 202 5.65 0.51 0.89
CA GLN A 202 5.16 1.80 0.45
C GLN A 202 5.28 2.82 1.57
N LYS A 203 5.70 4.02 1.20
CA LYS A 203 5.63 5.19 2.06
C LYS A 203 4.86 6.29 1.36
N VAL A 204 3.78 6.75 1.99
CA VAL A 204 2.92 7.82 1.46
C VAL A 204 2.92 9.03 2.38
N VAL A 205 2.96 10.20 1.76
CA VAL A 205 2.73 11.50 2.38
C VAL A 205 1.64 12.20 1.57
N GLY A 206 0.55 12.57 2.22
CA GLY A 206 -0.60 13.15 1.54
C GLY A 206 -1.22 14.31 2.29
N VAL A 207 -1.63 15.34 1.57
CA VAL A 207 -2.42 16.48 2.04
C VAL A 207 -3.70 16.49 1.23
N THR A 208 -4.73 15.82 1.74
CA THR A 208 -5.99 15.64 1.02
C THR A 208 -7.11 15.32 2.00
N MET A 209 -8.36 15.59 1.61
CA MET A 209 -9.51 15.01 2.30
C MET A 209 -9.48 13.49 2.16
N LEU A 210 -9.97 12.78 3.17
CA LEU A 210 -10.18 11.34 3.07
C LEU A 210 -11.39 11.10 2.17
N GLY A 211 -11.15 10.88 0.89
CA GLY A 211 -12.17 10.37 -0.03
C GLY A 211 -12.31 8.85 0.11
N PRO A 212 -13.40 8.27 -0.36
CA PRO A 212 -13.53 6.82 -0.54
C PRO A 212 -12.71 6.38 -1.76
N TRP A 213 -12.11 5.18 -1.74
CA TRP A 213 -11.34 4.65 -2.88
C TRP A 213 -11.46 3.13 -3.03
N HIS A 214 -11.12 2.65 -4.22
CA HIS A 214 -10.60 1.30 -4.39
C HIS A 214 -9.14 1.35 -4.80
N TRP A 215 -8.36 0.43 -4.26
CA TRP A 215 -6.99 0.18 -4.70
C TRP A 215 -6.81 -1.33 -4.82
N GLY A 216 -6.07 -1.79 -5.82
CA GLY A 216 -5.78 -3.21 -5.93
C GLY A 216 -4.46 -3.46 -6.62
N ARG A 217 -3.80 -4.52 -6.17
CA ARG A 217 -2.56 -5.02 -6.75
C ARG A 217 -2.57 -6.54 -6.73
N VAL A 218 -2.27 -7.16 -7.87
CA VAL A 218 -2.15 -8.61 -8.00
C VAL A 218 -0.84 -8.93 -8.70
N LEU A 219 -0.04 -9.80 -8.11
CA LEU A 219 1.19 -10.34 -8.68
C LEU A 219 0.95 -11.78 -9.14
N PHE A 220 1.38 -12.12 -10.35
CA PHE A 220 1.24 -13.43 -10.95
C PHE A 220 2.55 -14.23 -10.92
N GLN A 221 2.47 -15.54 -11.11
CA GLN A 221 3.60 -16.47 -11.09
C GLN A 221 4.67 -16.14 -12.14
N ASN A 222 4.26 -15.73 -13.35
CA ASN A 222 5.19 -15.28 -14.39
C ASN A 222 5.77 -13.87 -14.11
N SER A 223 5.56 -13.36 -12.89
CA SER A 223 5.93 -12.03 -12.41
C SER A 223 5.08 -10.88 -12.93
N ALA A 224 4.13 -11.10 -13.86
CA ALA A 224 3.22 -10.05 -14.29
C ALA A 224 2.50 -9.40 -13.10
N MET A 225 2.09 -8.15 -13.25
CA MET A 225 1.39 -7.43 -12.19
C MET A 225 0.25 -6.59 -12.75
N VAL A 226 -0.91 -6.68 -12.10
CA VAL A 226 -2.01 -5.72 -12.27
C VAL A 226 -1.98 -4.73 -11.12
N ARG A 227 -2.18 -3.46 -11.42
CA ARG A 227 -2.47 -2.42 -10.44
C ARG A 227 -3.64 -1.56 -10.93
N PHE A 228 -4.57 -1.24 -10.04
CA PHE A 228 -5.59 -0.23 -10.31
C PHE A 228 -5.88 0.61 -9.08
N PHE A 229 -6.39 1.81 -9.32
CA PHE A 229 -6.80 2.74 -8.29
C PHE A 229 -7.97 3.57 -8.79
N CYS A 230 -8.96 3.81 -7.94
CA CYS A 230 -10.02 4.75 -8.25
C CYS A 230 -10.50 5.52 -7.02
N ILE A 231 -10.86 6.79 -7.24
CA ILE A 231 -11.44 7.64 -6.20
C ILE A 231 -12.95 7.62 -6.37
N LYS A 232 -13.66 7.15 -5.34
CA LYS A 232 -15.12 7.02 -5.31
C LYS A 232 -15.76 8.37 -5.00
N ILE A 233 -17.00 8.56 -5.48
CA ILE A 233 -17.84 9.71 -5.14
C ILE A 233 -18.62 9.44 -3.84
N GLY A 234 -18.77 8.17 -3.46
CA GLY A 234 -19.45 7.70 -2.25
C GLY A 234 -19.31 6.18 -2.13
N GLU A 235 -19.77 5.59 -1.01
CA GLU A 235 -19.60 4.16 -0.70
C GLU A 235 -20.02 3.22 -1.84
N ASN A 236 -21.19 3.47 -2.43
CA ASN A 236 -21.79 2.63 -3.48
C ASN A 236 -21.64 3.21 -4.89
N SER A 237 -20.72 4.17 -5.08
CA SER A 237 -20.56 4.83 -6.37
C SER A 237 -20.02 3.90 -7.44
N ARG A 238 -20.71 3.85 -8.59
CA ARG A 238 -20.23 3.19 -9.81
C ARG A 238 -19.48 4.14 -10.75
N LYS A 239 -19.39 5.43 -10.36
CA LYS A 239 -18.63 6.47 -11.05
C LYS A 239 -17.48 6.92 -10.18
N TYR A 240 -16.34 7.17 -10.80
CA TYR A 240 -15.11 7.55 -10.11
C TYR A 240 -14.64 8.92 -10.56
N PHE A 241 -14.13 9.72 -9.62
CA PHE A 241 -13.50 11.00 -9.93
C PHE A 241 -12.17 10.81 -10.67
N HIS A 242 -11.47 9.73 -10.33
CA HIS A 242 -10.23 9.32 -10.97
C HIS A 242 -10.19 7.80 -11.08
N SER A 243 -9.55 7.29 -12.12
CA SER A 243 -9.35 5.86 -12.35
C SER A 243 -8.04 5.64 -13.07
N SER A 244 -7.27 4.65 -12.64
CA SER A 244 -6.05 4.19 -13.29
C SER A 244 -6.00 2.66 -13.27
N LEU A 245 -5.40 2.10 -14.31
CA LEU A 245 -5.22 0.66 -14.47
C LEU A 245 -3.95 0.46 -15.30
N ASP A 246 -3.02 -0.32 -14.75
CA ASP A 246 -1.78 -0.69 -15.41
C ASP A 246 -1.60 -2.21 -15.32
N PHE A 247 -1.17 -2.81 -16.42
CA PHE A 247 -0.69 -4.18 -16.47
C PHE A 247 0.78 -4.19 -16.84
N TYR A 248 1.60 -4.83 -16.02
CA TYR A 248 3.04 -4.97 -16.21
C TYR A 248 3.32 -6.38 -16.72
N ASP A 249 3.66 -6.51 -18.00
CA ASP A 249 4.08 -7.75 -18.62
C ASP A 249 5.61 -7.87 -18.52
N TYR A 250 6.09 -8.31 -17.36
CA TYR A 250 7.53 -8.41 -17.11
C TYR A 250 8.24 -9.42 -18.01
N LYS A 251 7.53 -10.45 -18.48
CA LYS A 251 8.06 -11.45 -19.41
C LYS A 251 8.46 -10.80 -20.74
N ASN A 252 7.66 -9.84 -21.20
CA ASN A 252 7.88 -9.13 -22.47
C ASN A 252 8.47 -7.73 -22.29
N GLY A 253 8.75 -7.29 -21.06
CA GLY A 253 9.29 -5.97 -20.77
C GLY A 253 8.32 -4.82 -21.11
N GLU A 254 7.02 -5.07 -21.17
CA GLU A 254 6.00 -4.09 -21.57
C GLU A 254 5.16 -3.63 -20.38
N ILE A 255 4.80 -2.35 -20.35
CA ILE A 255 3.77 -1.81 -19.46
C ILE A 255 2.57 -1.41 -20.33
N ILE A 256 1.47 -2.13 -20.18
CA ILE A 256 0.19 -1.83 -20.82
C ILE A 256 -0.56 -0.87 -19.91
N LYS A 257 -0.43 0.43 -20.19
CA LYS A 257 -1.12 1.50 -19.47
C LYS A 257 -2.49 1.76 -20.06
N PHE A 258 -3.49 1.97 -19.20
CA PHE A 258 -4.77 2.54 -19.57
C PHE A 258 -4.71 4.04 -19.24
N ASN A 259 -4.81 4.90 -20.25
CA ASN A 259 -4.63 6.34 -20.10
C ASN A 259 -5.80 7.00 -19.39
N ASN A 260 -7.02 6.52 -19.65
CA ASN A 260 -8.23 6.99 -18.97
C ASN A 260 -9.27 5.86 -18.92
N PRO A 261 -9.03 4.80 -18.14
CA PRO A 261 -9.88 3.62 -18.15
C PRO A 261 -11.29 3.95 -17.65
N ARG A 262 -12.29 3.52 -18.41
CA ARG A 262 -13.66 3.39 -17.89
C ARG A 262 -13.72 2.17 -16.97
N LEU A 263 -13.34 2.37 -15.71
CA LEU A 263 -13.38 1.32 -14.71
C LEU A 263 -14.80 1.08 -14.19
N LYS A 264 -15.14 -0.19 -14.00
CA LYS A 264 -16.33 -0.64 -13.28
C LYS A 264 -15.88 -1.71 -12.29
N ILE A 265 -16.24 -1.52 -11.02
CA ILE A 265 -15.92 -2.47 -9.96
C ILE A 265 -17.24 -2.91 -9.36
N SER A 266 -17.40 -4.22 -9.21
CA SER A 266 -18.58 -4.83 -8.59
C SER A 266 -18.18 -6.00 -7.72
N LYS A 267 -19.11 -6.45 -6.87
CA LYS A 267 -18.91 -7.60 -6.00
C LYS A 267 -20.05 -8.59 -6.15
N ARG A 268 -19.73 -9.88 -6.15
CA ARG A 268 -20.68 -10.99 -6.08
C ARG A 268 -20.47 -11.72 -4.76
N LYS A 269 -21.52 -11.82 -3.96
CA LYS A 269 -21.52 -12.61 -2.72
C LYS A 269 -22.15 -13.97 -3.03
N GLY A 270 -21.39 -15.04 -2.80
CA GLY A 270 -21.87 -16.42 -2.73
C GLY A 270 -21.16 -17.10 -1.55
N ASP A 271 -20.70 -18.34 -1.74
CA ASP A 271 -19.87 -19.05 -0.76
C ASP A 271 -18.57 -18.29 -0.44
N THR A 272 -18.03 -17.59 -1.45
CA THR A 272 -16.92 -16.66 -1.31
C THR A 272 -17.29 -15.29 -1.85
N LEU A 273 -16.57 -14.25 -1.40
CA LEU A 273 -16.71 -12.89 -1.94
C LEU A 273 -15.82 -12.74 -3.18
N LEU A 274 -16.44 -12.46 -4.32
CA LEU A 274 -15.74 -12.16 -5.57
C LEU A 274 -15.81 -10.67 -5.88
N TRP A 275 -14.66 -10.07 -6.16
CA TRP A 275 -14.55 -8.74 -6.75
C TRP A 275 -14.33 -8.87 -8.26
N ILE A 276 -15.08 -8.10 -9.04
CA ILE A 276 -14.97 -8.07 -10.50
C ILE A 276 -14.55 -6.66 -10.88
N VAL A 277 -13.37 -6.55 -11.49
CA VAL A 277 -12.81 -5.28 -11.95
C VAL A 277 -12.74 -5.34 -13.46
N GLU A 278 -13.50 -4.45 -14.09
CA GLU A 278 -13.59 -4.30 -15.54
C GLU A 278 -13.03 -2.93 -15.92
N GLY A 279 -12.29 -2.85 -17.01
CA GLY A 279 -11.69 -1.63 -17.51
C GLY A 279 -11.63 -1.60 -19.02
N ARG A 280 -11.96 -0.46 -19.62
CA ARG A 280 -11.87 -0.27 -21.07
C ARG A 280 -11.21 1.06 -21.40
N ASP A 281 -10.30 1.06 -22.36
CA ASP A 281 -9.67 2.25 -22.93
C ASP A 281 -9.35 2.01 -24.41
N ASN A 282 -9.95 2.79 -25.31
CA ASN A 282 -9.73 2.71 -26.76
C ASN A 282 -9.75 1.26 -27.30
N ASP A 283 -8.57 0.71 -27.59
CA ASP A 283 -8.29 -0.62 -28.14
C ASP A 283 -8.07 -1.72 -27.07
N LYS A 284 -8.24 -1.39 -25.79
CA LYS A 284 -7.94 -2.27 -24.65
C LYS A 284 -9.19 -2.59 -23.85
N ASP A 285 -9.32 -3.86 -23.50
CA ASP A 285 -10.38 -4.37 -22.63
C ASP A 285 -9.73 -5.22 -21.54
N PHE A 286 -10.15 -5.05 -20.30
CA PHE A 286 -9.62 -5.71 -19.13
C PHE A 286 -10.75 -6.20 -18.25
N LYS A 287 -10.63 -7.45 -17.81
CA LYS A 287 -11.45 -8.02 -16.76
C LYS A 287 -10.58 -8.90 -15.88
N ILE A 288 -10.73 -8.74 -14.57
CA ILE A 288 -10.17 -9.65 -13.57
C ILE A 288 -11.25 -9.97 -12.54
N VAL A 289 -11.35 -11.25 -12.17
CA VAL A 289 -12.21 -11.73 -11.09
C VAL A 289 -11.31 -12.18 -9.95
N LEU A 290 -11.52 -11.60 -8.78
CA LEU A 290 -10.70 -11.77 -7.59
C LEU A 290 -11.52 -12.42 -6.49
N GLU A 291 -11.14 -13.63 -6.08
CA GLU A 291 -11.72 -14.28 -4.92
C GLU A 291 -11.04 -13.81 -3.65
N THR A 292 -11.83 -13.36 -2.68
CA THR A 292 -11.39 -13.04 -1.34
C THR A 292 -11.21 -14.31 -0.53
N TYR A 293 -10.01 -14.52 0.02
CA TYR A 293 -9.76 -15.61 0.96
C TYR A 293 -9.62 -15.15 2.42
N THR A 294 -9.32 -13.87 2.66
CA THR A 294 -9.44 -13.26 3.98
C THR A 294 -9.69 -11.76 3.90
N ARG A 295 -10.15 -11.16 5.01
CA ARG A 295 -10.46 -9.74 5.13
C ARG A 295 -10.08 -9.21 6.50
N LYS A 296 -9.51 -8.01 6.53
CA LYS A 296 -9.39 -7.18 7.74
C LYS A 296 -10.10 -5.86 7.53
N GLN A 297 -10.88 -5.45 8.53
CA GLN A 297 -11.49 -4.11 8.56
C GLN A 297 -10.78 -3.25 9.59
N PHE A 298 -10.60 -1.99 9.24
CA PHE A 298 -10.14 -0.91 10.11
C PHE A 298 -11.15 0.23 10.07
N ILE A 299 -11.41 0.85 11.23
CA ILE A 299 -12.29 2.02 11.34
C ILE A 299 -11.49 3.17 11.92
N ALA A 300 -11.40 4.28 11.20
CA ALA A 300 -10.70 5.49 11.64
C ALA A 300 -11.68 6.66 11.75
N ARG A 301 -11.73 7.32 12.92
CA ARG A 301 -12.53 8.54 13.15
C ARG A 301 -11.69 9.68 13.72
N GLY A 302 -12.06 10.93 13.46
CA GLY A 302 -11.40 12.12 14.04
C GLY A 302 -10.86 13.08 12.99
N GLY A 303 -11.78 13.80 12.35
CA GLY A 303 -11.56 14.58 11.12
C GLY A 303 -12.30 14.01 9.89
N GLY A 304 -13.32 13.18 10.14
CA GLY A 304 -14.02 12.31 9.19
C GLY A 304 -14.25 10.93 9.82
N SER A 305 -15.02 10.08 9.13
CA SER A 305 -15.11 8.64 9.38
C SER A 305 -14.56 7.93 8.14
N LEU A 306 -13.83 6.84 8.36
CA LEU A 306 -13.42 5.92 7.31
C LEU A 306 -13.56 4.50 7.80
N VAL A 307 -14.22 3.68 6.98
CA VAL A 307 -14.14 2.24 7.01
C VAL A 307 -13.18 1.81 5.90
N TYR A 308 -12.06 1.24 6.30
CA TYR A 308 -11.06 0.69 5.39
C TYR A 308 -11.15 -0.83 5.44
N ASN A 309 -11.49 -1.47 4.33
CA ASN A 309 -11.48 -2.93 4.21
C ASN A 309 -10.35 -3.37 3.32
N GLU A 310 -9.48 -4.19 3.88
CA GLU A 310 -8.44 -4.89 3.13
C GLU A 310 -8.87 -6.32 2.90
N TYR A 311 -8.81 -6.75 1.64
CA TYR A 311 -9.10 -8.10 1.23
C TYR A 311 -7.84 -8.70 0.65
N ALA A 312 -7.45 -9.86 1.18
CA ALA A 312 -6.46 -10.69 0.55
C ALA A 312 -7.15 -11.51 -0.54
N VAL A 313 -6.62 -11.46 -1.76
CA VAL A 313 -7.31 -11.97 -2.95
C VAL A 313 -6.43 -12.86 -3.82
N ILE A 314 -7.08 -13.80 -4.52
CA ILE A 314 -6.49 -14.60 -5.60
C ILE A 314 -7.29 -14.40 -6.90
N PRO A 315 -6.64 -14.28 -8.06
CA PRO A 315 -7.33 -14.18 -9.34
C PRO A 315 -7.93 -15.53 -9.73
N LYS A 316 -9.20 -15.53 -10.13
CA LYS A 316 -9.91 -16.69 -10.71
C LYS A 316 -10.15 -16.56 -12.20
N GLU A 317 -10.10 -15.33 -12.72
CA GLU A 317 -10.20 -15.04 -14.15
C GLU A 317 -9.33 -13.81 -14.43
N LEU A 318 -8.61 -13.84 -15.54
CA LEU A 318 -7.96 -12.68 -16.13
C LEU A 318 -8.24 -12.71 -17.63
N ASN A 319 -8.67 -11.58 -18.18
CA ASN A 319 -8.83 -11.35 -19.60
C ASN A 319 -8.36 -9.93 -19.91
N LEU A 320 -7.21 -9.79 -20.57
CA LEU A 320 -6.67 -8.52 -21.02
C LEU A 320 -6.47 -8.57 -22.54
N LYS A 321 -7.25 -7.78 -23.27
CA LYS A 321 -7.08 -7.55 -24.70
C LYS A 321 -6.33 -6.23 -24.92
N SER A 322 -5.26 -6.26 -25.70
CA SER A 322 -4.48 -5.07 -26.08
C SER A 322 -3.76 -5.32 -27.40
N LYS A 323 -3.83 -4.39 -28.36
CA LYS A 323 -3.14 -4.50 -29.67
C LYS A 323 -3.38 -5.85 -30.39
N GLY A 324 -4.59 -6.40 -30.28
CA GLY A 324 -4.96 -7.69 -30.89
C GLY A 324 -4.46 -8.94 -30.13
N ARG A 325 -3.65 -8.80 -29.07
CA ARG A 325 -3.24 -9.87 -28.17
C ARG A 325 -4.27 -10.04 -27.05
N LEU A 326 -4.58 -11.29 -26.70
CA LEU A 326 -5.31 -11.66 -25.49
C LEU A 326 -4.31 -12.23 -24.48
N ILE A 327 -4.34 -11.74 -23.25
CA ILE A 327 -3.58 -12.26 -22.11
C ILE A 327 -4.60 -12.78 -21.09
N THR A 328 -4.43 -14.03 -20.70
CA THR A 328 -5.31 -14.77 -19.81
C THR A 328 -4.58 -15.23 -18.55
N LEU A 329 -5.30 -15.87 -17.62
CA LEU A 329 -4.68 -16.47 -16.44
C LEU A 329 -3.70 -17.60 -16.82
N ASP A 330 -3.95 -18.34 -17.90
CA ASP A 330 -3.07 -19.41 -18.37
C ASP A 330 -1.71 -18.86 -18.85
N ASP A 331 -1.68 -17.64 -19.37
CA ASP A 331 -0.45 -16.97 -19.81
C ASP A 331 0.42 -16.47 -18.65
N VAL A 332 -0.21 -16.13 -17.52
CA VAL A 332 0.46 -15.49 -16.38
C VAL A 332 0.64 -16.39 -15.15
N GLY A 333 -0.10 -17.50 -15.10
CA GLY A 333 -0.17 -18.42 -13.98
C GLY A 333 -1.00 -17.87 -12.82
N ASN A 334 -1.00 -18.61 -11.71
CA ASN A 334 -1.70 -18.19 -10.49
C ASN A 334 -1.19 -16.84 -9.99
N GLY A 335 -1.98 -16.17 -9.16
CA GLY A 335 -1.58 -14.90 -8.56
C GLY A 335 -2.05 -14.72 -7.12
N VAL A 336 -1.56 -13.66 -6.51
CA VAL A 336 -1.90 -13.23 -5.15
C VAL A 336 -1.88 -11.72 -5.09
N GLY A 337 -2.79 -11.14 -4.33
CA GLY A 337 -2.88 -9.70 -4.21
C GLY A 337 -3.65 -9.19 -3.01
N THR A 338 -3.76 -7.86 -2.98
CA THR A 338 -4.62 -7.12 -2.07
C THR A 338 -5.64 -6.34 -2.89
N PHE A 339 -6.87 -6.26 -2.36
CA PHE A 339 -7.91 -5.34 -2.79
C PHE A 339 -8.36 -4.50 -1.59
N GLU A 340 -8.44 -3.19 -1.77
CA GLU A 340 -8.93 -2.24 -0.78
C GLU A 340 -10.29 -1.71 -1.19
N ASP A 341 -11.24 -1.70 -0.25
CA ASP A 341 -12.51 -0.98 -0.35
C ASP A 341 -12.64 -0.02 0.81
N VAL A 342 -12.52 1.26 0.49
CA VAL A 342 -12.53 2.32 1.49
C VAL A 342 -13.71 3.24 1.26
N TYR A 343 -14.44 3.50 2.35
CA TYR A 343 -15.61 4.36 2.36
C TYR A 343 -15.76 5.09 3.70
N TRP A 344 -16.73 6.00 3.80
CA TRP A 344 -16.96 6.81 5.01
C TRP A 344 -17.70 6.05 6.11
#